data_AF-A0A800EA76-F1
#
_entry.id   AF-A0A800EA76-F1
#
_cell.length_a   1.000
_cell.length_b   1.000
_cell.length_c   1.000
_cell.angle_alpha   90.00
_cell.angle_beta   90.00
_cell.angle_gamma   90.00
#
_symmetry.space_group_name_H-M   'P 1'
#
loop_
_entity.id
_entity.type
_entity.pdbx_description
1 polymer ?
#
loop_
_entity_poly.entity_id
_entity_poly.type
_entity_poly.pdbx_seq_one_letter_code
_entity_poly.pdbx_strand_id
1 'polypeptide(L)' 'MKNSDSLADRHNSDLLQQSWINRKLEKIRKKKLGRKCLAEELNNFDMSLHGIRENNHFKWQHFF' A
#
# COMPACT_ATOMS: atom_id res chain seq x y z
N MET A 1 -29.82 -7.18 -16.57
CA MET A 1 -28.49 -6.59 -16.82
C MET A 1 -27.60 -6.97 -15.64
N LYS A 2 -26.48 -7.66 -15.89
CA LYS A 2 -25.59 -8.21 -14.86
C LYS A 2 -24.66 -7.08 -14.40
N ASN A 3 -25.00 -6.43 -13.28
CA ASN A 3 -24.16 -5.39 -12.67
C ASN A 3 -22.95 -6.06 -12.01
N SER A 4 -21.94 -6.41 -12.80
CA SER A 4 -20.70 -7.01 -12.32
C SER A 4 -19.53 -6.04 -12.42
N ASP A 5 -19.73 -4.78 -12.02
CA ASP A 5 -18.61 -3.99 -11.53
C ASP A 5 -18.31 -4.51 -10.12
N SER A 6 -17.38 -5.46 -10.05
CA SER A 6 -16.77 -5.96 -8.83
C SER A 6 -16.02 -4.81 -8.13
N LEU A 7 -16.77 -3.91 -7.52
CA LEU A 7 -16.22 -2.83 -6.71
C LEU A 7 -15.99 -3.41 -5.32
N ALA A 8 -14.73 -3.69 -4.98
CA ALA A 8 -14.35 -3.85 -3.59
C ALA A 8 -14.76 -2.58 -2.81
N ASP A 9 -15.27 -2.77 -1.59
CA ASP A 9 -15.84 -1.72 -0.71
C ASP A 9 -17.07 -0.98 -1.25
N ARG A 10 -18.14 -1.71 -1.60
CA ARG A 10 -19.44 -1.13 -2.02
C ARG A 10 -20.09 -0.21 -0.99
N HIS A 11 -19.73 -0.35 0.29
CA HIS A 11 -20.28 0.45 1.38
C HIS A 11 -19.54 1.78 1.59
N ASN A 12 -18.40 1.98 0.91
CA ASN A 12 -17.66 3.23 1.01
C ASN A 12 -18.25 4.24 -0.02
N SER A 13 -19.12 5.11 0.47
CA SER A 13 -19.79 6.15 -0.33
C SER A 13 -18.81 7.06 -1.06
N ASP A 14 -17.64 7.31 -0.48
CA ASP A 14 -16.62 8.18 -1.04
C ASP A 14 -15.98 7.55 -2.29
N LEU A 15 -15.88 6.21 -2.31
CA LEU A 15 -15.38 5.47 -3.48
C LEU A 15 -16.40 5.37 -4.60
N LEU A 16 -17.70 5.50 -4.31
CA LEU A 16 -18.76 5.57 -5.32
C LEU A 16 -18.75 6.92 -6.06
N GLN A 17 -18.27 7.98 -5.41
CA GLN A 17 -18.11 9.31 -6.01
C GLN A 17 -16.86 9.42 -6.90
N GLN A 18 -15.96 8.43 -6.87
CA GLN A 18 -14.73 8.42 -7.67
C GLN A 18 -14.88 7.52 -8.91
N SER A 19 -14.49 8.06 -10.07
CA SER A 19 -14.36 7.25 -11.28
C SER A 19 -13.32 6.14 -11.10
N TRP A 20 -13.49 5.03 -11.83
CA TRP A 20 -12.53 3.92 -11.82
C TRP A 20 -11.09 4.36 -12.13
N ILE A 21 -10.93 5.33 -13.05
CA ILE A 21 -9.62 5.85 -13.42
C ILE A 21 -8.95 6.58 -12.25
N ASN A 22 -9.71 7.38 -11.50
CA ASN A 22 -9.21 8.06 -10.30
C ASN A 22 -8.78 7.05 -9.24
N ARG A 23 -9.59 6.01 -9.00
CA ARG A 23 -9.23 4.92 -8.07
C ARG A 23 -7.95 4.20 -8.50
N LYS A 24 -7.77 3.97 -9.80
CA LYS A 24 -6.56 3.34 -10.34
C LYS A 24 -5.33 4.24 -10.15
N LEU A 25 -5.45 5.54 -10.44
CA LEU A 25 -4.38 6.51 -10.26
C LEU A 25 -3.97 6.62 -8.79
N GLU A 26 -4.92 6.70 -7.87
CA GLU A 26 -4.65 6.73 -6.44
C GLU A 26 -3.94 5.46 -5.95
N LYS A 27 -4.36 4.30 -6.43
CA LYS A 27 -3.66 3.03 -6.13
C LYS A 27 -2.22 3.04 -6.61
N ILE A 28 -1.95 3.57 -7.80
CA ILE A 28 -0.58 3.71 -8.34
C ILE A 28 0.23 4.70 -7.49
N ARG A 29 -0.33 5.86 -7.15
CA ARG A 29 0.31 6.89 -6.30
C ARG A 29 0.70 6.32 -4.94
N LYS A 30 -0.23 5.65 -4.24
CA LYS A 30 0.04 5.00 -2.96
C LYS A 30 1.16 3.96 -3.05
N LYS A 31 1.14 3.11 -4.09
CA LYS A 31 2.19 2.10 -4.29
C LYS A 31 3.56 2.73 -4.58
N LYS A 32 3.61 3.82 -5.34
CA LYS A 32 4.85 4.56 -5.62
C LYS A 32 5.40 5.21 -4.35
N LEU A 33 4.52 5.84 -3.56
CA LEU A 33 4.90 6.46 -2.29
C LEU A 33 5.46 5.43 -1.32
N GLY A 34 4.76 4.31 -1.11
CA GLY A 34 5.23 3.25 -0.20
C GLY A 34 6.60 2.69 -0.59
N ARG A 35 6.87 2.51 -1.89
CA ARG A 35 8.21 2.12 -2.37
C ARG A 35 9.28 3.17 -2.08
N LYS A 36 8.93 4.45 -2.25
CA LYS A 36 9.85 5.56 -1.97
C LYS A 36 10.18 5.62 -0.48
N CYS A 37 9.17 5.56 0.39
CA CYS A 37 9.36 5.53 1.84
C CYS A 37 10.20 4.32 2.26
N LEU A 38 9.90 3.13 1.76
CA LEU A 38 10.70 1.93 2.05
C LEU A 38 12.18 2.10 1.65
N ALA A 39 12.44 2.66 0.47
CA ALA A 39 13.82 2.89 0.01
C ALA A 39 14.55 3.94 0.87
N GLU A 40 13.86 5.00 1.26
CA GLU A 40 14.40 6.03 2.16
C GLU A 40 14.68 5.47 3.55
N GLU A 41 13.76 4.67 4.10
CA GLU A 41 13.91 4.03 5.41
C GLU A 41 15.11 3.07 5.43
N LEU A 42 15.21 2.20 4.43
CA LEU A 42 16.35 1.29 4.29
C LEU A 42 17.67 2.04 4.08
N ASN A 43 17.68 3.14 3.32
CA ASN A 43 18.91 3.88 3.09
C ASN A 43 19.39 4.64 4.34
N ASN A 44 18.45 5.20 5.12
CA ASN A 44 18.77 6.06 6.25
C ASN A 44 18.99 5.29 7.56
N PHE A 45 18.25 4.21 7.76
CA PHE A 45 18.20 3.49 9.03
C PHE A 45 18.63 2.02 8.89
N ASP A 46 18.90 1.56 7.67
CA ASP A 46 19.20 0.16 7.36
C ASP A 46 18.11 -0.83 7.80
N MET A 47 16.90 -0.28 8.01
CA MET A 47 15.69 -0.96 8.45
C MET A 47 14.45 -0.17 8.03
N SER A 48 13.31 -0.85 7.87
CA SER A 48 12.01 -0.22 7.59
C SER A 48 11.07 -0.46 8.76
N LEU A 49 9.96 0.29 8.84
CA LEU A 49 8.98 0.14 9.93
C LEU A 49 8.45 -1.30 10.09
N HIS A 50 8.60 -2.14 9.06
CA HIS A 50 8.16 -3.53 9.01
C HIS A 50 9.31 -4.56 9.11
N GLY A 51 10.55 -4.13 9.29
CA GLY A 51 11.72 -5.00 9.34
C GLY A 51 12.63 -4.66 10.52
N ILE A 52 12.93 -5.67 11.33
CA ILE A 52 13.89 -5.58 12.44
C ILE A 52 15.21 -6.26 12.03
N ARG A 53 16.34 -5.71 12.47
CA ARG A 53 17.65 -6.38 12.36
C ARG A 53 17.94 -7.11 13.67
N GLU A 54 18.10 -8.42 13.58
CA GLU A 54 18.47 -9.29 14.69
C GLU A 54 19.76 -10.02 14.30
N ASN A 55 20.84 -9.85 15.07
CA ASN A 55 22.16 -10.44 14.80
C ASN A 55 22.71 -10.16 13.38
N ASN A 56 22.64 -8.92 12.90
CA ASN A 56 23.00 -8.53 11.52
C ASN A 56 22.19 -9.19 10.39
N HIS A 57 21.14 -9.96 10.72
CA HIS A 57 20.24 -10.53 9.74
C HIS A 57 18.91 -9.77 9.70
N PHE A 58 18.43 -9.50 8.50
CA PHE A 58 17.15 -8.82 8.29
C PHE A 58 15.99 -9.81 8.47
N LYS A 59 15.00 -9.44 9.30
CA LYS A 59 13.79 -10.24 9.57
C LYS A 59 12.55 -9.38 9.42
N TRP A 60 11.61 -9.84 8.60
CA TRP A 60 10.29 -9.19 8.47
C TRP A 60 9.49 -9.38 9.76
N GLN A 61 9.04 -8.28 10.37
CA GLN A 61 8.08 -8.31 11.46
C GLN A 61 6.68 -8.35 10.83
N HIS A 62 6.13 -9.55 10.64
CA HIS A 62 4.72 -9.69 10.27
C HIS A 62 3.86 -9.25 11.46
N PHE A 63 3.15 -8.13 11.31
CA PHE A 63 2.02 -7.82 12.18
C PHE A 63 0.82 -8.62 11.66
N PHE A 64 0.37 -9.60 12.45
CA PHE A 64 -0.95 -10.22 12.31
C PHE A 64 -2.00 -9.35 12.98
#